data_AF-A0A117JVB1-F1
#
_entry.id   AF-A0A117JVB1-F1
#
_cell.length_a   1.000
_cell.length_b   1.000
_cell.length_c   1.000
_cell.angle_alpha   90.00
_cell.angle_beta   90.00
_cell.angle_gamma   90.00
#
_symmetry.space_group_name_H-M   'P 1'
#
loop_
_entity.id
_entity.type
_entity.pdbx_description
1 polymer ?
#
loop_
_entity_poly.entity_id
_entity_poly.type
_entity_poly.pdbx_seq_one_letter_code
_entity_poly.pdbx_strand_id
1 'polypeptide(L)' 'MIDPELVLAVVSAAVGSTATVVVMVLRSPRRWCSDCGAVLPRVRVPASVREAVRGGWTCSWCRADLDSGGRRVVLTGVS' A
#
# COMPACT_ATOMS: atom_id res chain seq x y z
N MET A 1 11.69 -9.70 39.63
CA MET A 1 12.07 -8.28 39.56
C MET A 1 12.60 -8.08 38.15
N ILE A 2 11.92 -7.31 37.29
CA ILE A 2 12.35 -7.11 35.89
C ILE A 2 13.41 -6.02 35.89
N ASP A 3 14.55 -6.27 35.23
CA ASP A 3 15.65 -5.32 35.16
C ASP A 3 15.25 -4.06 34.38
N PRO A 4 15.47 -2.85 34.93
CA PRO A 4 15.10 -1.60 34.26
C PRO A 4 15.82 -1.41 32.91
N GLU A 5 17.04 -1.94 32.79
CA GLU A 5 17.81 -1.96 31.54
C GLU A 5 17.11 -2.76 30.43
N LEU A 6 16.48 -3.88 30.81
CA LEU A 6 15.71 -4.72 29.87
C LEU A 6 14.45 -3.99 29.41
N VAL A 7 13.76 -3.28 30.32
CA VAL A 7 12.57 -2.48 29.98
C VAL A 7 12.94 -1.36 29.00
N LEU A 8 14.02 -0.64 29.25
CA LEU A 8 14.47 0.45 28.39
C LEU A 8 14.89 -0.05 26.99
N ALA A 9 15.58 -1.18 26.92
CA ALA A 9 15.97 -1.80 25.66
C ALA A 9 14.75 -2.22 24.81
N VAL A 10 13.73 -2.82 25.44
CA VAL A 10 12.51 -3.27 24.73
C VAL A 10 11.67 -2.08 24.26
N VAL A 11 11.50 -1.05 25.10
CA VAL A 11 10.71 0.14 24.76
C VAL A 11 11.36 0.93 23.64
N SER A 12 12.68 1.14 23.69
CA SER A 12 13.41 1.89 22.64
C SER A 12 13.39 1.18 21.28
N ALA A 13 13.50 -0.15 21.25
CA ALA A 13 13.36 -0.93 20.03
C ALA A 13 11.95 -0.81 19.43
N ALA A 14 10.90 -0.91 20.25
CA ALA A 14 9.52 -0.83 19.78
C ALA A 14 9.18 0.56 19.20
N VAL A 15 9.63 1.64 19.85
CA VAL A 15 9.36 3.02 19.41
C VAL A 15 10.10 3.36 18.11
N GLY A 16 11.36 2.93 17.98
CA GLY A 16 12.14 3.17 16.76
C GLY A 16 11.52 2.52 15.52
N SER A 17 11.05 1.28 15.64
CA SER A 17 10.44 0.54 14.53
C SER A 17 9.06 1.07 14.14
N THR A 18 8.23 1.48 15.11
CA THR A 18 6.90 2.01 14.81
C THR A 18 6.96 3.41 14.19
N ALA A 19 7.82 4.29 14.70
CA ALA A 19 7.96 5.65 14.19
C ALA A 19 8.38 5.69 12.71
N THR A 20 9.32 4.81 12.31
CA THR A 20 9.81 4.74 10.93
C THR A 20 8.72 4.29 9.94
N VAL A 21 7.93 3.27 10.28
CA VAL A 21 6.79 2.81 9.45
C VAL A 21 5.74 3.91 9.30
N VAL A 22 5.38 4.59 10.40
CA VAL A 22 4.40 5.68 10.37
C VAL A 22 4.86 6.81 9.45
N VAL A 23 6.13 7.23 9.56
CA VAL A 23 6.69 8.28 8.68
C VAL A 23 6.66 7.84 7.21
N MET A 24 7.03 6.59 6.89
CA MET A 24 6.95 6.07 5.52
C MET A 24 5.53 6.11 4.95
N VAL A 25 4.53 5.68 5.73
CA VAL A 25 3.13 5.66 5.30
C VAL A 25 2.57 7.08 5.14
N LEU A 26 2.95 8.01 6.03
CA LEU A 26 2.52 9.40 5.95
C LEU A 26 3.12 10.12 4.74
N ARG A 27 4.38 9.83 4.41
CA ARG A 27 5.12 10.45 3.31
C ARG A 27 4.88 9.80 1.95
N SER A 28 4.20 8.65 1.91
CA SER A 28 3.89 7.96 0.66
C SER A 28 2.96 8.79 -0.23
N PRO A 29 3.30 8.95 -1.53
CA PRO A 29 2.52 9.78 -2.45
C PRO A 29 1.11 9.21 -2.65
N ARG A 30 0.11 10.10 -2.67
CA ARG A 30 -1.23 9.71 -3.12
C ARG A 30 -1.17 9.46 -4.62
N ARG A 31 -1.62 8.29 -5.03
CA ARG A 31 -1.78 7.95 -6.45
C ARG A 31 -3.18 8.39 -6.90
N TRP A 32 -3.35 8.62 -8.20
CA TRP A 32 -4.66 8.88 -8.81
C TRP A 32 -4.95 7.86 -9.90
N CYS A 33 -6.23 7.65 -10.16
CA CYS A 33 -6.68 6.78 -11.22
C CYS A 33 -6.51 7.52 -12.54
N SER A 34 -5.78 6.95 -13.48
CA SER A 34 -5.60 7.57 -14.80
C SER A 34 -6.88 7.65 -15.63
N ASP A 35 -7.92 6.88 -15.27
CA ASP A 35 -9.16 6.76 -16.03
C ASP A 35 -10.25 7.72 -15.51
N CYS A 36 -10.44 7.80 -14.18
CA CYS A 36 -11.48 8.65 -13.58
C CYS A 36 -10.96 9.78 -12.68
N GLY A 37 -9.64 9.88 -12.47
CA GLY A 37 -9.03 10.89 -11.59
C GLY A 37 -9.27 10.69 -10.09
N ALA A 38 -10.00 9.65 -9.69
CA ALA A 38 -10.25 9.36 -8.28
C ALA A 38 -8.95 9.13 -7.51
N VAL A 39 -8.91 9.57 -6.25
CA VAL A 39 -7.77 9.36 -5.36
C VAL A 39 -7.69 7.88 -4.98
N LEU A 40 -6.54 7.26 -5.21
CA LEU A 40 -6.33 5.87 -4.81
C LEU A 40 -6.07 5.80 -3.29
N PRO A 41 -6.55 4.76 -2.60
CA PRO A 41 -6.11 4.44 -1.25
C PRO A 41 -4.59 4.22 -1.22
N ARG A 42 -3.95 4.68 -0.12
CA ARG A 42 -2.50 4.52 0.08
C ARG A 42 -2.10 3.07 0.29
N VAL A 43 -2.97 2.30 0.95
CA VAL A 43 -2.77 0.88 1.21
C VAL A 43 -3.46 0.10 0.10
N ARG A 44 -2.69 -0.78 -0.52
CA ARG A 44 -3.17 -1.63 -1.60
C ARG A 44 -3.87 -2.84 -1.02
N VAL A 45 -5.17 -2.97 -1.30
CA VAL A 45 -5.96 -4.15 -0.93
C VAL A 45 -6.35 -4.85 -2.22
N PRO A 46 -5.68 -5.96 -2.60
CA PRO A 46 -6.06 -6.72 -3.79
C PRO A 46 -7.41 -7.41 -3.56
N ALA A 47 -8.32 -7.33 -4.53
CA ALA A 47 -9.61 -7.99 -4.49
C ALA A 47 -9.53 -9.49 -4.85
N SER A 48 -8.41 -9.93 -5.42
CA SER A 48 -8.15 -11.34 -5.73
C SER A 48 -6.67 -11.69 -5.68
N VAL A 49 -6.35 -12.98 -5.51
CA VAL A 49 -4.96 -13.48 -5.57
C VAL A 49 -4.31 -13.13 -6.92
N ARG A 50 -5.09 -13.11 -8.00
CA ARG A 50 -4.61 -12.71 -9.33
C ARG A 50 -4.15 -11.25 -9.36
N GLU A 51 -4.87 -10.36 -8.70
CA GLU A 51 -4.47 -8.94 -8.56
C GLU A 51 -3.23 -8.79 -7.67
N ALA A 52 -3.13 -9.57 -6.60
CA ALA A 52 -1.95 -9.59 -5.73
C ALA A 52 -0.69 -10.00 -6.50
N VAL A 53 -0.78 -11.04 -7.34
CA VAL A 53 0.34 -11.54 -8.15
C VAL A 53 0.69 -10.60 -9.31
N ARG A 54 -0.30 -10.01 -10.00
CA ARG A 54 -0.02 -9.02 -11.06
C ARG A 54 0.55 -7.72 -10.52
N GLY A 55 0.42 -7.46 -9.21
CA GLY A 55 0.63 -6.13 -8.67
C GLY A 55 -0.28 -5.12 -9.36
N GLY A 56 -1.52 -5.52 -9.65
CA GLY A 56 -2.60 -4.69 -10.17
C GLY A 56 -3.64 -4.40 -9.09
N TRP A 57 -4.61 -3.55 -9.38
CA TRP A 57 -5.74 -3.30 -8.49
C TRP A 57 -6.93 -2.76 -9.30
N THR A 58 -8.14 -3.03 -8.83
CA THR A 58 -9.36 -2.51 -9.45
C THR A 58 -9.79 -1.21 -8.76
N CYS A 59 -10.03 -0.15 -9.54
CA CYS A 59 -10.53 1.11 -8.99
C CYS A 59 -11.93 0.93 -8.37
N SER A 60 -12.14 1.33 -7.12
CA SER A 60 -13.46 1.22 -6.46
C SER A 60 -14.53 2.12 -7.06
N TRP A 61 -14.13 3.16 -7.80
CA TRP A 61 -15.04 4.16 -8.37
C TRP A 61 -15.44 3.82 -9.81
N CYS A 62 -14.48 3.71 -10.74
CA CYS A 62 -14.77 3.39 -12.14
C CYS A 62 -14.60 1.91 -12.52
N ARG A 63 -14.15 1.06 -11.59
CA ARG A 63 -13.87 -0.37 -11.84
C ARG A 63 -12.83 -0.64 -12.95
N ALA A 64 -12.02 0.36 -13.31
CA ALA A 64 -10.90 0.14 -14.20
C ALA A 64 -9.86 -0.78 -13.55
N ASP A 65 -9.37 -1.75 -14.32
CA ASP A 65 -8.16 -2.53 -14.00
C ASP A 65 -6.95 -1.60 -14.13
N LEU A 66 -6.20 -1.43 -13.04
CA LEU A 66 -5.05 -0.53 -12.96
C LEU A 66 -3.77 -1.28 -12.54
N ASP A 67 -2.62 -0.79 -13.00
CA ASP A 67 -1.29 -1.30 -12.61
C ASP A 67 -0.88 -0.78 -11.21
N SER A 68 0.34 -1.14 -10.77
CA SER A 68 0.94 -0.61 -9.53
C SER A 68 1.13 0.89 -9.49
N GLY A 69 1.17 1.54 -10.65
CA GLY A 69 1.26 2.99 -10.82
C GLY A 69 -0.09 3.71 -10.85
N GLY A 70 -1.22 3.00 -10.91
CA GLY A 70 -2.54 3.62 -11.10
C GLY A 70 -2.89 3.89 -12.56
N ARG A 71 -2.17 3.29 -13.51
CA ARG A 71 -2.45 3.36 -14.95
C ARG A 71 -3.35 2.22 -15.39
N ARG A 72 -4.28 2.49 -16.29
CA ARG A 72 -5.18 1.46 -16.85
C ARG A 72 -4.42 0.36 -17.57
N VAL A 73 -4.69 -0.88 -17.19
CA VAL A 73 -4.22 -2.08 -17.90
C VAL A 73 -5.31 -2.47 -18.87
N VAL A 74 -5.15 -2.11 -20.15
CA VAL A 74 -5.96 -2.69 -21.21
C VAL A 74 -5.39 -4.09 -21.43
N LEU A 75 -6.10 -5.12 -20.98
CA LEU A 75 -5.81 -6.49 -21.41
C LEU A 75 -6.19 -6.56 -22.90
N THR A 76 -5.29 -6.12 -23.77
CA THR A 76 -5.37 -6.46 -25.19
C THR A 76 -5.26 -7.98 -25.24
N GLY A 77 -6.40 -8.63 -25.49
CA GLY A 77 -6.43 -10.05 -25.78
C GLY A 77 -5.44 -10.34 -26.90
N VAL A 78 -4.45 -11.18 -26.59
CA VAL A 78 -3.77 -11.92 -27.64
C VAL A 78 -4.76 -13.03 -28.00
N SER A 79 -5.48 -12.75 -29.08
CA SER A 79 -6.18 -13.68 -29.97
C SER A 79 -5.24 -14.79 -30.45
#